data_AF-A0A9W7KQT4-F1
#
_entry.id   AF-A0A9W7KQT4-F1
#
_cell.length_a   1.000
_cell.length_b   1.000
_cell.length_c   1.000
_cell.angle_alpha   90.00
_cell.angle_beta   90.00
_cell.angle_gamma   90.00
#
_symmetry.space_group_name_H-M   'P 1'
#
loop_
_entity.id
_entity.type
_entity.pdbx_description
1 polymer ?
#
loop_
_entity_poly.entity_id
_entity_poly.type
_entity_poly.pdbx_seq_one_letter_code
_entity_poly.pdbx_strand_id
1 'polypeptide(L)'
;MRGVIEPSYVFPLGANKSDVLAMLGHPQTGPRFDRYSNLTEAVYTFPFRAVKAESRLPDGSTRVELVDTIHFFFSHKNQVERMAFRTNRYYSSFTDLPVHKVTVLPRLVDANGRIQPVALNPARQSS
;
A
#
# COMPACT_ATOMS: atom_id res chain seq x y z
N MET A 1 -19.49 7.80 -17.04
CA MET A 1 -18.01 7.79 -16.95
C MET A 1 -17.52 6.53 -17.64
N ARG A 2 -16.65 6.64 -18.66
CA ARG A 2 -15.94 5.47 -19.22
C ARG A 2 -14.59 5.38 -18.50
N GLY A 3 -14.40 4.32 -17.73
CA GLY A 3 -13.16 4.02 -17.01
C GLY A 3 -13.13 2.54 -16.69
N VAL A 4 -11.94 1.99 -16.50
CA VAL A 4 -11.75 0.60 -16.10
C VAL A 4 -11.69 0.54 -14.58
N ILE A 5 -12.44 -0.39 -13.99
CA ILE A 5 -12.32 -0.65 -12.55
C ILE A 5 -11.12 -1.56 -12.35
N GLU A 6 -10.08 -1.04 -11.72
CA GLU A 6 -9.02 -1.87 -11.17
C GLU A 6 -9.53 -2.56 -9.90
N PRO A 7 -9.36 -3.89 -9.78
CA PRO A 7 -9.84 -4.65 -8.64
C PRO A 7 -9.03 -4.36 -7.38
N SER A 8 -9.48 -4.91 -6.26
CA SER A 8 -8.69 -4.90 -5.03
C SER A 8 -7.49 -5.83 -5.13
N TYR A 9 -6.34 -5.40 -4.62
CA TYR A 9 -5.14 -6.22 -4.50
C TYR A 9 -4.72 -6.36 -3.05
N VAL A 10 -4.32 -7.58 -2.64
CA VAL A 10 -3.87 -7.88 -1.28
C VAL A 10 -2.42 -8.33 -1.34
N PHE A 11 -1.57 -7.69 -0.53
CA PHE A 11 -0.15 -8.01 -0.42
C PHE A 11 0.19 -8.35 1.03
N PRO A 12 0.59 -9.60 1.32
CA PRO A 12 1.20 -9.96 2.58
C PRO A 12 2.71 -9.69 2.56
N LEU A 13 3.34 -9.82 3.73
CA LEU A 13 4.79 -10.05 3.80
C LEU A 13 5.14 -11.32 2.99
N GLY A 14 6.30 -11.31 2.33
CA GLY A 14 6.77 -12.36 1.44
C GLY A 14 6.29 -12.25 0.00
N ALA A 15 5.37 -11.34 -0.33
CA ALA A 15 4.93 -11.13 -1.72
C ALA A 15 6.10 -10.77 -2.64
N ASN A 16 6.08 -11.24 -3.90
CA ASN A 16 7.15 -10.95 -4.83
C ASN A 16 7.06 -9.50 -5.34
N LYS A 17 8.21 -8.86 -5.51
CA LYS A 17 8.33 -7.51 -6.09
C LYS A 17 7.70 -7.43 -7.47
N SER A 18 7.85 -8.46 -8.30
CA SER A 18 7.24 -8.52 -9.63
C SER A 18 5.73 -8.42 -9.57
N ASP A 19 5.10 -9.09 -8.60
CA ASP A 19 3.63 -9.12 -8.46
C ASP A 19 3.13 -7.76 -7.99
N VAL A 20 3.84 -7.13 -7.05
CA VAL A 20 3.53 -5.76 -6.60
C VAL A 20 3.65 -4.78 -7.78
N LEU A 21 4.72 -4.86 -8.56
CA LEU A 21 4.93 -4.00 -9.73
C LEU A 21 3.89 -4.24 -10.84
N ALA A 22 3.52 -5.50 -11.10
CA ALA A 22 2.55 -5.85 -12.12
C ALA A 22 1.14 -5.32 -11.78
N MET A 23 0.78 -5.35 -10.49
CA MET A 23 -0.56 -4.97 -10.02
C MET A 23 -0.69 -3.48 -9.71
N LEU A 24 0.37 -2.83 -9.21
CA LEU A 24 0.34 -1.41 -8.81
C LEU A 24 1.07 -0.49 -9.80
N GLY A 25 1.75 -1.05 -10.79
CA GLY A 25 2.63 -0.31 -11.69
C GLY A 25 3.95 0.10 -11.02
N HIS A 26 4.64 1.03 -11.67
CA HIS A 26 5.91 1.53 -11.18
C HIS A 26 5.71 2.46 -9.97
N PRO A 27 6.45 2.25 -8.87
CA PRO A 27 6.37 3.10 -7.69
C PRO A 27 6.99 4.48 -7.98
N GLN A 28 6.69 5.44 -7.12
CA GLN A 28 7.46 6.68 -7.06
C GLN A 28 8.89 6.36 -6.68
N THR A 29 9.83 7.11 -7.25
CA THR A 29 11.26 6.96 -6.97
C THR A 29 11.52 7.37 -5.52
N GLY A 30 11.54 6.40 -4.61
CA GLY A 30 11.89 6.61 -3.20
C GLY A 30 13.40 6.87 -3.04
N PRO A 31 13.83 7.42 -1.89
CA PRO A 31 15.24 7.55 -1.57
C PRO A 31 15.91 6.17 -1.67
N ARG A 32 17.01 6.12 -2.44
CA ARG A 32 17.82 4.93 -2.67
C ARG A 32 18.35 4.39 -1.35
N PHE A 33 18.02 3.14 -1.03
CA PHE A 33 18.51 2.36 0.11
C PHE A 33 18.32 3.04 1.46
N ASP A 34 17.47 2.45 2.30
CA ASP A 34 17.52 2.74 3.74
C ASP A 34 18.92 2.35 4.22
N ARG A 35 19.80 3.31 4.56
CA ARG A 35 21.20 2.99 4.90
C ARG A 35 21.34 2.04 6.10
N TYR A 36 20.26 1.86 6.87
CA TYR A 36 20.21 1.00 8.05
C TYR A 36 19.59 -0.37 7.76
N SER A 37 19.01 -0.60 6.58
CA SER A 37 18.50 -1.90 6.16
C SER A 37 18.88 -2.19 4.70
N ASN A 38 19.36 -3.39 4.38
CA ASN A 38 19.70 -3.78 3.00
C ASN A 38 18.45 -3.97 2.11
N LEU A 39 17.39 -3.21 2.36
CA LEU A 39 16.10 -3.26 1.71
C LEU A 39 15.97 -2.16 0.67
N THR A 40 15.32 -2.50 -0.44
CA THR A 40 14.94 -1.54 -1.48
C THR A 40 13.54 -1.01 -1.18
N GLU A 41 13.41 0.29 -0.95
CA GLU A 41 12.11 0.94 -0.74
C GLU A 41 11.41 1.22 -2.08
N ALA A 42 10.11 0.95 -2.13
CA ALA A 42 9.19 1.40 -3.17
C ALA A 42 8.00 2.11 -2.52
N VAL A 43 7.67 3.30 -3.02
CA VAL A 43 6.62 4.13 -2.46
C VAL A 43 5.46 4.23 -3.45
N TYR A 44 4.26 3.93 -2.99
CA TYR A 44 3.03 4.13 -3.75
C TYR A 44 2.17 5.18 -3.07
N THR A 45 1.84 6.24 -3.81
CA THR A 45 0.96 7.31 -3.35
C THR A 45 -0.25 7.39 -4.27
N PHE A 46 -1.43 7.43 -3.67
CA PHE A 46 -2.72 7.50 -4.32
C PHE A 46 -3.34 8.88 -4.10
N PRO A 47 -4.20 9.38 -5.01
CA PRO A 47 -4.82 10.71 -4.88
C PRO A 47 -5.91 10.78 -3.79
N PHE A 48 -6.20 9.66 -3.12
CA PHE A 48 -7.11 9.55 -1.98
C PHE A 48 -6.68 8.36 -1.12
N ARG A 49 -7.31 8.18 0.05
CA ARG A 49 -7.01 7.08 0.97
C ARG A 49 -7.48 5.73 0.42
N ALA A 50 -6.68 5.15 -0.46
CA ALA A 50 -6.99 3.94 -1.23
C ALA A 50 -6.41 2.66 -0.61
N VAL A 51 -5.68 2.75 0.50
CA VAL A 51 -4.95 1.61 1.06
C VAL A 51 -5.46 1.31 2.46
N LYS A 52 -5.89 0.06 2.69
CA LYS A 52 -6.07 -0.49 4.04
C LYS A 52 -4.76 -1.12 4.48
N ALA A 53 -4.11 -0.51 5.46
CA ALA A 53 -2.89 -1.01 6.07
C ALA A 53 -3.22 -1.68 7.40
N GLU A 54 -2.90 -2.97 7.51
CA GLU A 54 -3.20 -3.77 8.70
C GLU A 54 -1.93 -4.02 9.50
N SER A 55 -1.93 -3.60 10.76
CA SER A 55 -0.83 -3.74 11.69
C SER A 55 -1.25 -4.61 12.86
N ARG A 56 -0.35 -5.49 13.31
CA ARG A 56 -0.62 -6.35 14.46
C ARG A 56 -0.09 -5.67 15.72
N LEU A 57 -0.96 -5.46 16.70
CA LEU A 57 -0.61 -4.86 17.97
C LEU A 57 -0.08 -5.92 18.95
N PRO A 58 0.67 -5.51 20.00
CA PRO A 58 1.24 -6.45 20.98
C PRO A 58 0.20 -7.31 21.71
N ASP A 59 -1.03 -6.82 21.85
CA ASP A 59 -2.17 -7.54 22.44
C ASP A 59 -2.80 -8.58 21.48
N GLY A 60 -2.23 -8.75 20.28
CA GLY A 60 -2.70 -9.67 19.25
C GLY A 60 -3.82 -9.12 18.37
N SER A 61 -4.36 -7.94 18.70
CA SER A 61 -5.39 -7.28 17.91
C SER A 61 -4.84 -6.71 16.59
N THR A 62 -5.73 -6.50 15.62
CA THR A 62 -5.36 -5.90 14.33
C THR A 62 -5.89 -4.47 14.28
N ARG A 63 -4.97 -3.52 14.11
CA ARG A 63 -5.29 -2.14 13.79
C ARG A 63 -5.33 -1.98 12.27
N VAL A 64 -6.43 -1.42 11.76
CA VAL A 64 -6.59 -1.12 10.33
C VAL A 64 -6.58 0.39 10.14
N GLU A 65 -5.70 0.88 9.30
CA GLU A 65 -5.65 2.29 8.91
C GLU A 65 -5.96 2.46 7.42
N LEU A 66 -6.73 3.49 7.09
CA LEU A 66 -6.99 3.87 5.71
C LEU A 66 -6.07 5.04 5.34
N VAL A 67 -5.13 4.78 4.43
CA VAL A 67 -4.04 5.70 4.07
C VAL A 67 -3.97 5.91 2.56
N ASP A 68 -3.34 7.00 2.15
CA ASP A 68 -3.11 7.36 0.75
C ASP A 68 -1.71 6.95 0.26
N THR A 69 -0.80 6.61 1.18
CA THR A 69 0.60 6.30 0.87
C THR A 69 1.02 5.04 1.59
N ILE A 70 1.71 4.14 0.89
CA ILE A 70 2.26 2.91 1.45
C ILE A 70 3.68 2.68 0.92
N HIS A 71 4.54 2.18 1.82
CA HIS A 71 5.93 1.86 1.57
C HIS A 71 6.09 0.34 1.59
N PHE A 72 6.67 -0.21 0.52
CA PHE A 72 7.12 -1.60 0.46
C PHE A 72 8.64 -1.62 0.54
N PHE A 73 9.18 -2.49 1.37
CA PHE A 73 10.61 -2.70 1.50
C PHE A 73 10.93 -4.12 1.05
N PHE A 74 11.70 -4.24 -0.02
CA PHE A 74 12.04 -5.51 -0.64
C PHE A 74 13.43 -5.97 -0.24
N SER A 75 13.55 -7.26 0.07
CA SER A 75 14.83 -7.92 0.29
C SER A 75 15.63 -8.07 -1.02
N HIS A 76 16.89 -8.50 -0.91
CA HIS A 76 17.71 -8.88 -2.06
C HIS A 76 17.12 -10.05 -2.88
N LYS A 77 16.23 -10.85 -2.28
CA LYS A 77 15.46 -11.91 -2.96
C LYS A 77 14.22 -11.36 -3.68
N ASN A 78 14.06 -10.05 -3.74
CA ASN A 78 12.89 -9.38 -4.32
C ASN A 78 11.56 -9.77 -3.67
N GLN A 79 11.55 -9.99 -2.36
CA GLN A 79 10.33 -10.27 -1.59
C GLN A 79 10.04 -9.13 -0.61
N VAL A 80 8.76 -8.84 -0.37
CA VAL A 80 8.32 -7.86 0.63
C VAL A 80 8.75 -8.34 2.02
N GLU A 81 9.69 -7.65 2.64
CA GLU A 81 10.17 -7.98 3.98
C GLU A 81 9.56 -7.05 5.04
N ARG A 82 9.23 -5.82 4.65
CA ARG A 82 8.56 -4.83 5.51
C ARG A 82 7.57 -4.01 4.69
N MET A 83 6.47 -3.65 5.32
CA MET A 83 5.53 -2.64 4.83
C MET A 83 5.27 -1.63 5.92
N ALA A 84 5.07 -0.38 5.54
CA ALA A 84 4.76 0.68 6.49
C ALA A 84 4.00 1.82 5.79
N PHE A 85 3.26 2.61 6.55
CA PHE A 85 2.78 3.91 6.11
C PHE A 85 3.41 4.97 7.01
N ARG A 86 3.93 6.05 6.41
CA ARG A 86 4.53 7.15 7.18
C ARG A 86 3.44 7.92 7.90
N THR A 87 3.46 7.87 9.23
CA THR A 87 2.60 8.74 10.05
C THR A 87 3.16 10.15 10.12
N ASN A 88 4.50 10.31 10.01
CA ASN A 88 5.17 11.60 10.02
C ASN A 88 6.26 11.65 8.93
N ARG A 89 6.18 12.65 8.04
CA ARG A 89 7.10 12.80 6.89
C ARG A 89 8.52 13.24 7.28
N TYR A 90 8.71 13.76 8.50
CA TYR A 90 9.99 14.30 8.97
C TYR A 90 10.87 13.26 9.68
N TYR A 91 10.34 12.07 9.98
CA TYR A 91 11.08 10.98 10.60
C TYR A 91 11.39 9.87 9.59
N SER A 92 12.46 9.13 9.87
CA SER A 92 12.87 8.00 9.02
C SER A 92 11.87 6.85 9.14
N SER A 93 11.68 6.10 8.06
CA SER A 93 10.67 5.03 7.95
C SER A 93 10.85 3.86 8.91
N PHE A 94 11.97 3.79 9.65
CA PHE A 94 12.17 2.76 10.68
C PHE A 94 11.31 2.98 11.94
N THR A 95 10.77 4.19 12.15
CA THR A 95 9.89 4.49 13.29
C THR A 95 8.40 4.24 13.01
N ASP A 96 8.06 3.88 11.77
CA ASP A 96 6.66 3.67 11.39
C ASP A 96 6.10 2.35 11.93
N LEU A 97 4.79 2.33 12.15
CA LEU A 97 4.07 1.14 12.59
C LEU A 97 4.21 0.03 11.53
N PRO A 98 4.72 -1.17 11.89
CA PRO A 98 4.92 -2.24 10.92
C PRO A 98 3.56 -2.80 10.46
N VAL A 99 3.39 -2.84 9.14
CA VAL A 99 2.21 -3.37 8.46
C VAL A 99 2.50 -4.79 8.02
N HIS A 100 1.63 -5.74 8.34
CA HIS A 100 1.79 -7.15 7.97
C HIS A 100 0.97 -7.53 6.73
N LYS A 101 -0.05 -6.72 6.41
CA LYS A 101 -0.90 -6.92 5.23
C LYS A 101 -1.40 -5.58 4.70
N VAL A 102 -1.34 -5.43 3.39
CA VAL A 102 -1.81 -4.26 2.66
C VAL A 102 -2.93 -4.68 1.73
N THR A 103 -4.05 -3.98 1.74
CA THR A 103 -5.10 -4.11 0.73
C THR A 103 -5.25 -2.78 0.00
N VAL A 104 -4.94 -2.75 -1.30
CA VAL A 104 -5.26 -1.61 -2.15
C VAL A 104 -6.68 -1.78 -2.65
N LEU A 105 -7.53 -0.78 -2.37
CA LEU A 105 -8.95 -0.79 -2.64
C LEU A 105 -9.25 -0.66 -4.14
N PRO A 106 -10.43 -1.16 -4.59
CA PRO A 106 -10.83 -1.02 -5.97
C PRO A 106 -10.96 0.46 -6.35
N ARG A 107 -10.51 0.78 -7.55
CA ARG A 107 -10.41 2.16 -8.04
C ARG A 107 -10.80 2.24 -9.50
N LEU A 108 -11.47 3.32 -9.87
CA LEU A 108 -11.80 3.61 -11.26
C LEU A 108 -10.64 4.39 -11.87
N VAL A 109 -10.10 3.89 -12.97
CA VAL A 109 -9.11 4.61 -13.78
C VAL A 109 -9.81 5.10 -15.05
N ASP A 110 -9.91 6.42 -15.20
CA ASP A 110 -10.52 7.01 -16.40
C ASP A 110 -9.58 6.96 -17.62
N ALA A 111 -10.09 7.32 -18.79
CA ALA A 111 -9.31 7.32 -20.03
C ALA A 111 -8.09 8.26 -20.02
N ASN A 112 -8.01 9.20 -19.07
CA ASN A 112 -6.89 10.11 -18.89
C ASN A 112 -5.91 9.62 -17.80
N GLY A 113 -6.11 8.40 -17.27
CA GLY A 113 -5.32 7.84 -16.19
C GLY A 113 -5.63 8.42 -14.80
N ARG A 114 -6.70 9.20 -14.64
CA ARG A 114 -7.09 9.71 -13.32
C ARG A 114 -7.75 8.60 -12.52
N ILE A 115 -7.30 8.48 -11.27
CA ILE A 115 -7.77 7.48 -10.33
C ILE A 115 -8.86 8.09 -9.45
N GLN A 116 -10.00 7.42 -9.34
CA GLN A 116 -11.13 7.81 -8.49
C GLN A 116 -11.56 6.65 -7.57
N PRO A 117 -12.08 6.92 -6.36
CA PRO A 117 -12.60 5.87 -5.51
C PRO A 117 -13.83 5.23 -6.16
N VAL A 118 -13.89 3.91 -6.17
CA VAL A 118 -15.16 3.22 -6.45
C VAL A 118 -16.03 3.38 -5.20
N ALA A 119 -17.16 4.07 -5.33
CA ALA A 119 -18.12 4.16 -4.24
C ALA A 119 -18.53 2.73 -3.83
N LEU A 120 -18.08 2.30 -2.65
CA LEU A 120 -18.64 1.12 -2.00
C LEU A 120 -20.07 1.50 -1.63
N ASN A 121 -21.03 1.01 -2.40
CA ASN A 121 -22.44 1.34 -2.23
C ASN A 121 -22.85 1.15 -0.75
N PRO A 122 -23.20 2.21 0.00
CA PRO A 122 -23.50 2.10 1.43
C PRO A 122 -24.77 1.30 1.73
N ALA A 123 -25.60 1.02 0.72
CA ALA A 123 -26.88 0.31 0.83
C ALA A 123 -26.79 -1.19 1.15
N ARG A 124 -25.60 -1.74 1.47
CA ARG A 124 -25.40 -3.16 1.84
C ARG A 124 -24.76 -3.39 3.21
N GLN A 125 -24.60 -2.35 4.02
CA GLN A 125 -24.09 -2.49 5.39
C GLN A 125 -25.20 -2.53 6.47
N SER A 126 -26.47 -2.50 6.06
CA SER A 126 -27.63 -2.52 6.95
C SER A 126 -28.69 -3.54 6.49
N SER A 127 -28.28 -4.80 6.29
CA SER A 127 -29.19 -5.93 6.09
C SER A 127 -28.68 -7.15 6.82
#